data_AF-A0A1J5V8B0-F1
#
_entry.id   AF-A0A1J5V8B0-F1
#
_cell.length_a   1.000
_cell.length_b   1.000
_cell.length_c   1.000
_cell.angle_alpha   90.00
_cell.angle_beta   90.00
_cell.angle_gamma   90.00
#
_symmetry.space_group_name_H-M   'P 1'
#
loop_
_entity.id
_entity.type
_entity.pdbx_description
1 polymer ?
#
loop_
_entity_poly.entity_id
_entity_poly.type
_entity_poly.pdbx_seq_one_letter_code
_entity_poly.pdbx_strand_id
1 'polypeptide(L)'
;MTTRKTTSDKVEVVENNTDEKTTNTPADTTVETIEFSVTLANGNKVTLEAIKDPQDLDFELLDHAQRGNYATFLAGALTAKSRFLLKNAGAKVRDYEAVSTAYGEAVGAVENTIDHED
;
A
#
# COMPACT_ATOMS: atom_id res chain seq x y z
N MET A 1 -11.27 -40.89 48.97
CA MET A 1 -10.08 -40.05 49.23
C MET A 1 -9.00 -41.03 49.68
N THR A 2 -7.89 -41.29 48.98
CA THR A 2 -6.85 -40.33 48.57
C THR A 2 -5.95 -41.00 47.51
N THR A 3 -5.31 -40.15 46.71
CA THR A 3 -4.52 -40.30 45.49
C THR A 3 -3.35 -41.31 45.58
N ARG A 4 -3.18 -42.13 44.52
CA ARG A 4 -1.99 -42.99 44.34
C ARG A 4 -0.81 -42.15 43.86
N LYS A 5 0.29 -42.27 44.59
CA LYS A 5 1.63 -41.75 44.26
C LYS A 5 2.26 -42.68 43.22
N THR A 6 2.74 -42.14 42.10
CA THR A 6 3.65 -42.82 41.18
C THR A 6 4.78 -41.86 40.83
N THR A 7 6.00 -42.33 41.10
CA THR A 7 7.28 -41.70 40.76
C THR A 7 7.73 -42.22 39.40
N SER A 8 8.36 -41.34 38.60
CA SER A 8 9.25 -41.52 37.42
C SER A 8 8.97 -42.67 36.44
N ASP A 9 8.97 -42.47 35.13
CA ASP A 9 10.10 -41.99 34.34
C ASP A 9 9.57 -41.64 32.95
N LYS A 10 9.82 -40.43 32.43
CA LYS A 10 9.47 -40.09 31.04
C LYS A 10 10.68 -39.47 30.37
N VAL A 11 11.51 -40.37 29.83
CA VAL A 11 12.33 -40.28 28.62
C VAL A 11 12.55 -38.86 28.11
N GLU A 12 13.77 -38.36 28.28
CA GLU A 12 14.30 -37.22 27.53
C GLU A 12 14.24 -37.52 26.03
N VAL A 13 13.38 -36.80 25.32
CA VAL A 13 13.53 -36.63 23.87
C VAL A 13 14.19 -35.27 23.69
N VAL A 14 15.49 -35.29 23.41
CA VAL A 14 16.22 -34.16 22.88
C VAL A 14 15.69 -33.95 21.46
N GLU A 15 14.64 -33.13 21.33
CA GLU A 15 14.23 -32.62 20.02
C GLU A 15 15.22 -31.53 19.61
N ASN A 16 15.94 -31.87 18.56
CA ASN A 16 16.95 -31.09 17.89
C ASN A 16 16.36 -29.72 17.50
N ASN A 17 16.90 -28.64 18.10
CA ASN A 17 16.65 -27.27 17.66
C ASN A 17 17.20 -27.08 16.24
N THR A 18 16.37 -27.33 15.24
CA THR A 18 16.56 -26.74 13.91
C THR A 18 15.18 -26.49 13.33
N ASP A 19 14.41 -25.67 14.04
CA ASP A 19 13.46 -24.81 13.35
C ASP A 19 14.34 -23.77 12.65
N GLU A 20 14.74 -24.10 11.41
CA GLU A 20 15.12 -23.09 10.44
C GLU A 20 13.92 -22.16 10.32
N LYS A 21 13.91 -21.17 11.22
CA LYS A 21 13.20 -19.91 11.05
C LYS A 21 13.76 -19.34 9.76
N THR A 22 13.18 -19.78 8.65
CA THR A 22 13.17 -19.08 7.38
C THR A 22 12.53 -17.76 7.72
N THR A 23 13.42 -16.86 8.13
CA THR A 23 13.15 -15.45 8.22
C THR A 23 13.02 -15.09 6.76
N ASN A 24 11.81 -15.29 6.22
CA ASN A 24 11.34 -14.51 5.10
C ASN A 24 11.34 -13.09 5.63
N THR A 25 12.51 -12.46 5.63
CA THR A 25 12.62 -11.03 5.49
C THR A 25 11.72 -10.76 4.29
N PRO A 26 10.55 -10.11 4.45
CA PRO A 26 9.86 -9.64 3.26
C PRO A 26 10.93 -8.82 2.55
N ALA A 27 11.26 -9.19 1.31
CA ALA A 27 12.03 -8.30 0.47
C ALA A 27 11.35 -6.95 0.63
N ASP A 28 12.07 -5.99 1.18
CA ASP A 28 11.61 -4.62 1.31
C ASP A 28 11.57 -4.12 -0.13
N THR A 29 10.55 -4.55 -0.87
CA THR A 29 10.27 -4.09 -2.22
C THR A 29 9.74 -2.69 -1.98
N THR A 30 10.68 -1.75 -1.85
CA THR A 30 10.37 -0.37 -1.58
C THR A 30 9.67 0.14 -2.83
N VAL A 31 8.33 0.07 -2.83
CA VAL A 31 7.50 0.55 -3.92
C VAL A 31 7.80 2.03 -4.09
N GLU A 32 8.26 2.42 -5.27
CA GLU A 32 8.60 3.82 -5.54
C GLU A 32 7.32 4.66 -5.53
N THR A 33 7.40 5.84 -4.92
CA THR A 33 6.28 6.77 -4.84
C THR A 33 6.57 8.07 -5.58
N ILE A 34 5.51 8.72 -6.05
CA ILE A 34 5.54 10.07 -6.59
C ILE A 34 4.73 11.01 -5.72
N GLU A 35 5.17 12.26 -5.64
CA GLU A 35 4.42 13.34 -5.01
C GLU A 35 3.70 14.17 -6.08
N PHE A 36 2.44 14.49 -5.81
CA PHE A 36 1.62 15.34 -6.68
C PHE A 36 0.69 16.22 -5.85
N SER A 37 0.33 17.38 -6.39
CA SER A 37 -0.53 18.34 -5.68
C SER A 37 -1.90 18.42 -6.33
N VAL A 38 -2.94 18.42 -5.50
CA VAL A 38 -4.34 18.55 -5.94
C VAL A 38 -5.04 19.66 -5.17
N THR A 39 -5.95 20.37 -5.85
CA THR A 39 -6.87 21.31 -5.20
C THR A 39 -8.24 20.66 -5.12
N LEU A 40 -8.74 20.45 -3.90
CA LEU A 40 -10.07 19.89 -3.65
C LEU A 40 -11.17 20.91 -4.00
N ALA A 41 -12.40 20.45 -4.20
CA ALA A 41 -13.55 21.30 -4.52
C ALA A 41 -13.90 22.31 -3.41
N ASN A 42 -13.40 22.11 -2.20
CA ASN A 42 -13.52 23.07 -1.10
C ASN A 42 -12.41 24.14 -1.10
N GLY A 43 -11.50 24.12 -2.07
CA GLY A 43 -10.38 25.05 -2.20
C GLY A 43 -9.11 24.63 -1.45
N ASN A 44 -9.15 23.55 -0.66
CA ASN A 44 -7.97 23.07 0.07
C ASN A 44 -6.96 22.45 -0.90
N LYS A 45 -5.71 22.87 -0.78
CA LYS A 45 -4.58 22.27 -1.51
C LYS A 45 -3.94 21.19 -0.66
N VAL A 46 -3.71 20.03 -1.26
CA VAL A 46 -3.10 18.88 -0.57
C VAL A 46 -2.01 18.31 -1.48
N THR A 47 -0.84 18.08 -0.91
CA THR A 47 0.21 17.29 -1.54
C THR A 47 0.05 15.84 -1.12
N LEU A 48 -0.06 14.97 -2.11
CA LEU A 48 -0.30 13.54 -1.95
C LEU A 48 0.87 12.77 -2.53
N GLU A 49 1.03 11.58 -1.99
CA GLU A 49 2.00 10.59 -2.40
C GLU A 49 1.26 9.30 -2.81
N ALA A 50 1.60 8.79 -3.98
CA ALA A 50 1.04 7.55 -4.55
C ALA A 50 2.14 6.70 -5.18
N ILE A 51 1.82 5.43 -5.41
CA ILE A 51 2.66 4.47 -6.12
C ILE A 51 2.98 5.03 -7.52
N LYS A 52 4.26 5.06 -7.87
CA LYS A 52 4.74 5.59 -9.15
C LYS A 52 4.39 4.68 -10.31
N ASP A 53 4.71 3.39 -10.18
CA ASP A 53 4.56 2.41 -11.26
C ASP A 53 3.18 1.75 -11.19
N PRO A 54 2.33 1.89 -12.22
CA PRO A 54 1.04 1.20 -12.27
C PRO A 54 1.15 -0.33 -12.22
N GLN A 55 2.32 -0.91 -12.56
CA GLN A 55 2.55 -2.36 -12.47
C GLN A 55 2.68 -2.86 -11.03
N ASP A 56 3.00 -1.97 -10.09
CA ASP A 56 3.00 -2.26 -8.65
C ASP A 56 1.59 -2.21 -8.04
N LEU A 57 0.56 -1.82 -8.83
CA LEU A 57 -0.83 -1.85 -8.41
C LEU A 57 -1.49 -3.20 -8.71
N ASP A 58 -2.34 -3.65 -7.78
CA ASP A 58 -3.19 -4.82 -8.02
C ASP A 58 -4.10 -4.60 -9.23
N PHE A 59 -4.23 -5.63 -10.07
CA PHE A 59 -5.09 -5.59 -11.27
C PHE A 59 -6.55 -5.22 -10.95
N GLU A 60 -7.06 -5.62 -9.78
CA GLU A 60 -8.41 -5.27 -9.32
C GLU A 60 -8.59 -3.75 -9.15
N LEU A 61 -7.53 -3.03 -8.75
CA LEU A 61 -7.57 -1.57 -8.62
C LEU A 61 -7.68 -0.90 -9.99
N LEU A 62 -7.03 -1.45 -11.02
CA LEU A 62 -7.12 -0.97 -12.39
C LEU A 62 -8.55 -1.18 -12.95
N ASP A 63 -9.18 -2.32 -12.68
CA ASP A 63 -10.60 -2.54 -13.03
C ASP A 63 -11.53 -1.53 -12.34
N HIS A 64 -11.25 -1.19 -11.08
CA HIS A 64 -11.98 -0.13 -10.37
C HIS A 64 -11.81 1.25 -11.02
N ALA A 65 -10.60 1.61 -11.47
CA ALA A 65 -10.37 2.85 -12.20
C ALA A 65 -11.18 2.90 -13.50
N GLN A 66 -11.18 1.80 -14.28
CA GLN A 66 -11.94 1.70 -15.54
C GLN A 66 -13.45 1.79 -15.34
N ARG A 67 -13.97 1.31 -14.21
CA ARG A 67 -15.39 1.40 -13.83
C ARG A 67 -15.77 2.75 -13.21
N GLY A 68 -14.84 3.69 -13.10
CA GLY A 68 -15.06 5.00 -12.47
C GLY A 68 -15.14 4.95 -10.94
N ASN A 69 -14.74 3.86 -10.31
CA ASN A 69 -14.66 3.76 -8.85
C ASN A 69 -13.30 4.25 -8.35
N TYR A 70 -13.06 5.56 -8.55
CA TYR A 70 -11.80 6.21 -8.19
C TYR A 70 -11.48 6.16 -6.69
N ALA A 71 -12.50 6.06 -5.83
CA ALA A 71 -12.30 5.95 -4.39
C ALA A 71 -11.59 4.64 -4.00
N THR A 72 -12.01 3.52 -4.58
CA THR A 72 -11.35 2.23 -4.34
C THR A 72 -9.98 2.18 -4.99
N PHE A 73 -9.86 2.68 -6.22
CA PHE A 73 -8.57 2.77 -6.91
C PHE A 73 -7.53 3.57 -6.09
N LEU A 74 -7.89 4.79 -5.68
CA LEU A 74 -7.00 5.65 -4.89
C LEU A 74 -6.75 5.13 -3.47
N ALA A 75 -7.62 4.27 -2.94
CA ALA A 75 -7.35 3.59 -1.68
C ALA A 75 -6.15 2.65 -1.79
N GLY A 76 -5.93 2.02 -2.94
CA GLY A 76 -4.76 1.19 -3.21
C GLY A 76 -3.55 1.98 -3.72
N ALA A 77 -3.76 2.98 -4.58
CA ALA A 77 -2.67 3.74 -5.18
C ALA A 77 -2.00 4.75 -4.21
N LEU A 78 -2.77 5.39 -3.32
CA LEU A 78 -2.22 6.39 -2.39
C LEU A 78 -1.56 5.74 -1.19
N THR A 79 -0.53 6.38 -0.63
CA THR A 79 0.05 5.95 0.64
C THR A 79 -0.90 6.22 1.82
N ALA A 80 -0.68 5.54 2.95
CA ALA A 80 -1.51 5.72 4.14
C ALA A 80 -1.53 7.17 4.64
N LYS A 81 -0.40 7.86 4.54
CA LYS A 81 -0.25 9.28 4.87
C LYS A 81 -1.15 10.14 3.98
N SER A 82 -1.13 9.92 2.67
CA SER A 82 -1.93 10.65 1.69
C SER A 82 -3.43 10.46 1.89
N ARG A 83 -3.87 9.23 2.17
CA ARG A 83 -5.27 8.94 2.52
C ARG A 83 -5.73 9.70 3.77
N PHE A 84 -4.86 9.79 4.77
CA PHE A 84 -5.13 10.57 5.98
C PHE A 84 -5.21 12.08 5.69
N LEU A 85 -4.31 12.61 4.87
CA LEU A 85 -4.31 14.02 4.45
C LEU A 85 -5.60 14.38 3.70
N LEU A 86 -6.03 13.55 2.74
CA LEU A 86 -7.30 13.75 2.02
C LEU A 86 -8.49 13.80 2.97
N LYS A 87 -8.56 12.85 3.92
CA LYS A 87 -9.63 12.80 4.91
C LYS A 87 -9.67 14.05 5.77
N ASN A 88 -8.51 14.51 6.26
CA ASN A 88 -8.41 15.70 7.09
C ASN A 88 -8.68 17.00 6.32
N ALA A 89 -8.30 17.06 5.05
CA ALA A 89 -8.61 18.18 4.16
C ALA A 89 -10.11 18.23 3.77
N GLY A 90 -10.91 17.24 4.19
CA GLY A 90 -12.35 17.20 4.00
C GLY A 90 -12.78 16.69 2.62
N ALA A 91 -11.95 15.87 1.96
CA ALA A 91 -12.26 15.30 0.66
C ALA A 91 -13.60 14.54 0.66
N LYS A 92 -14.38 14.72 -0.39
CA LYS A 92 -15.67 14.08 -0.67
C LYS A 92 -15.55 13.17 -1.88
N VAL A 93 -16.57 12.34 -2.11
CA VAL A 93 -16.62 11.40 -3.25
C VAL A 93 -16.31 12.09 -4.59
N ARG A 94 -16.85 13.30 -4.81
CA ARG A 94 -16.61 14.11 -6.02
C ARG A 94 -15.15 14.53 -6.23
N ASP A 95 -14.34 14.58 -5.17
CA ASP A 95 -12.94 15.01 -5.27
C ASP A 95 -12.06 13.88 -5.81
N TYR A 96 -12.46 12.61 -5.67
CA TYR A 96 -11.64 11.46 -6.06
C TYR A 96 -11.41 11.36 -7.57
N GLU A 97 -12.32 11.87 -8.40
CA GLU A 97 -12.10 11.96 -9.85
C GLU A 97 -10.96 12.95 -10.19
N ALA A 98 -10.98 14.14 -9.57
CA ALA A 98 -9.92 15.13 -9.73
C ALA A 98 -8.57 14.63 -9.20
N VAL A 99 -8.58 13.93 -8.05
CA VAL A 99 -7.38 13.30 -7.48
C VAL A 99 -6.84 12.21 -8.41
N SER A 100 -7.71 11.37 -8.98
CA SER A 100 -7.31 10.31 -9.91
C SER A 100 -6.73 10.88 -11.20
N THR A 101 -7.29 11.99 -11.68
CA THR A 101 -6.77 12.70 -12.86
C THR A 101 -5.38 13.27 -12.58
N ALA A 102 -5.21 13.99 -11.46
CA ALA A 102 -3.92 14.56 -11.07
C ALA A 102 -2.85 13.48 -10.83
N TYR A 103 -3.25 12.32 -10.30
CA TYR A 103 -2.37 11.16 -10.18
C TYR A 103 -1.92 10.65 -11.56
N GLY A 104 -2.85 10.42 -12.49
CA GLY A 104 -2.52 9.96 -13.85
C GLY A 104 -1.62 10.95 -14.61
N GLU A 105 -1.86 12.25 -14.46
CA GLU A 105 -0.99 13.30 -15.01
C GLU A 105 0.41 13.26 -14.41
N ALA A 106 0.53 13.05 -13.09
CA ALA A 106 1.81 12.96 -12.41
C ALA A 106 2.61 11.72 -12.83
N VAL A 107 1.96 10.56 -12.99
CA VAL A 107 2.61 9.33 -13.50
C VAL A 107 3.09 9.54 -14.94
N GLY A 108 2.21 10.02 -15.82
CA GLY A 108 2.55 10.24 -17.24
C GLY A 108 3.62 11.31 -17.45
N ALA A 109 3.67 12.34 -16.59
CA ALA A 109 4.74 13.34 -16.63
C ALA A 109 6.10 12.77 -16.23
N VAL A 110 6.14 11.77 -15.34
CA VAL A 110 7.38 11.13 -14.92
C VAL A 110 7.93 10.21 -16.01
N GLU A 111 7.06 9.46 -16.71
CA GLU A 111 7.48 8.63 -17.87
C GLU A 111 8.03 9.47 -19.04
N ASN A 112 7.53 10.70 -19.22
CA ASN A 112 7.95 11.58 -20.32
C ASN A 112 9.31 12.29 -20.08
N THR A 113 10.02 11.99 -18.98
CA THR A 113 11.37 12.54 -18.69
C THR A 113 12.50 11.66 -19.21
N ILE A 114 12.19 10.56 -19.91
CA ILE A 114 13.21 9.78 -20.63
C ILE A 114 13.62 10.58 -21.87
N ASP A 115 14.73 11.30 -21.72
CA ASP A 115 15.54 11.93 -22.76
C ASP A 115 15.47 11.13 -24.07
N HIS A 116 14.87 11.72 -25.10
CA HIS A 116 15.28 11.41 -26.46
C HIS A 116 16.59 12.16 -26.66
N GLU A 117 17.72 11.52 -26.36
CA GLU A 117 19.04 12.00 -26.81
C GLU A 117 19.00 12.12 -28.35
N ASP A 118 19.27 13.34 -28.84
CA ASP A 118 19.42 13.72 -30.24
C ASP A 118 20.70 13.14 -30.86
#